data_AF-A0A8H2W5K9-F1
#
_entry.id   AF-A0A8H2W5K9-F1
#
_cell.length_a   1.000
_cell.length_b   1.000
_cell.length_c   1.000
_cell.angle_alpha   90.00
_cell.angle_beta   90.00
_cell.angle_gamma   90.00
#
_symmetry.space_group_name_H-M   'P 1'
#
loop_
_entity.id
_entity.type
_entity.pdbx_description
1 polymer ?
#
loop_
_entity_poly.entity_id
_entity_poly.type
_entity_poly.pdbx_seq_one_letter_code
_entity_poly.pdbx_strand_id
1 'polypeptide(L)'
;MNTDRTAQTDGAGDNNEPIPPGFVDCPGGNNQMLRDNGWLCGFRVNDMDEPQVSAHQVASYVEGATPLVQEVNDISTEIITTHSQRAANYVHHGWSVSAVETISPWTLPRIDAANRQNAEGAWITRRTLARRLRVQVLLEDLAPVPEFVTAIEEALAKSATYERFQDVYRALSRWGDVVPLEMEMGSSLSLTDSETNFNQLPTMDSYNNLNLLSKIRTANIIRKGPANNIGWDDGTWIWNAIDMPATEWRPIRILTVAPIFMLLADDIQTRLADLHNERLSYVPPLAIDPINWPCTIHYDTINASRTISKVGIRCGNYIISLSVTYLDGVTSRGGGDTHIEHTFNLANGEHIVEMLTSTDGQWIRGIQFITNNGRCSAIYGWLEGVPTISRSEGGVLAGLLISTKQDNVHRLVTGVNGIWRHDVIPKAPKDKDVYSDYFGGKVQHGKGFNDRAIIGNSNSMYISSVEVRAQGDIHSIEFTYTDTRNGKVCKVKTPRHGGSHGPCYRFDLENGEHIVSVTGKYSDHYLRQLCFGTNLGRTSDVYGTGDGQSFSARAPLGEDRRILRLQYILGKCEVGLIGIMFAWTPGLP
;
A
#
# COMPACT_ATOMS: atom_id res chain seq x y z
N MET A 1 -68.65 38.34 -42.51
CA MET A 1 -67.50 37.81 -43.26
C MET A 1 -67.46 36.32 -42.95
N ASN A 2 -68.14 35.54 -43.80
CA ASN A 2 -67.55 34.78 -44.91
C ASN A 2 -66.70 33.60 -44.39
N THR A 3 -67.26 32.38 -44.42
CA THR A 3 -67.01 31.29 -45.41
C THR A 3 -65.92 30.36 -44.87
N ASP A 4 -65.91 29.03 -44.94
CA ASP A 4 -66.72 27.93 -45.52
C ASP A 4 -66.19 26.64 -44.80
N ARG A 5 -66.99 25.65 -44.38
CA ARG A 5 -67.54 24.49 -45.17
C ARG A 5 -66.44 23.73 -45.95
N THR A 6 -66.30 22.39 -45.99
CA THR A 6 -67.20 21.23 -45.77
C THR A 6 -66.36 19.93 -45.91
N ALA A 7 -66.68 18.87 -45.15
CA ALA A 7 -67.20 17.54 -45.58
C ALA A 7 -66.14 16.45 -45.92
N GLN A 8 -66.14 15.32 -45.19
CA GLN A 8 -66.56 13.94 -45.58
C GLN A 8 -65.58 13.23 -46.56
N THR A 9 -65.28 11.93 -46.50
CA THR A 9 -65.87 10.73 -45.88
C THR A 9 -64.87 9.54 -46.01
N ASP A 10 -65.22 8.40 -45.40
CA ASP A 10 -64.74 7.02 -45.65
C ASP A 10 -63.40 6.64 -44.99
N GLY A 11 -63.21 5.49 -44.35
CA GLY A 11 -63.99 4.25 -44.25
C GLY A 11 -63.02 3.06 -44.23
N ALA A 12 -63.33 2.04 -43.42
CA ALA A 12 -62.78 0.67 -43.39
C ALA A 12 -61.47 0.38 -42.62
N GLY A 13 -61.53 -0.65 -41.77
CA GLY A 13 -60.37 -1.47 -41.41
C GLY A 13 -60.25 -1.93 -39.96
N ASP A 14 -61.27 -2.61 -39.43
CA ASP A 14 -61.09 -3.52 -38.28
C ASP A 14 -60.05 -4.59 -38.63
N ASN A 15 -58.93 -4.63 -37.90
CA ASN A 15 -58.02 -5.78 -37.77
C ASN A 15 -57.10 -5.55 -36.55
N ASN A 16 -57.68 -5.51 -35.35
CA ASN A 16 -56.91 -5.75 -34.13
C ASN A 16 -56.95 -7.25 -33.86
N GLU A 17 -55.86 -7.94 -34.16
CA GLU A 17 -55.62 -9.28 -33.60
C GLU A 17 -55.66 -9.19 -32.06
N PRO A 18 -56.26 -10.16 -31.37
CA PRO A 18 -56.18 -10.24 -29.93
C PRO A 18 -54.74 -10.53 -29.53
N ILE A 19 -54.12 -9.61 -28.80
CA ILE A 19 -52.87 -9.84 -28.07
C ILE A 19 -53.06 -11.11 -27.20
N PRO A 20 -52.17 -12.11 -27.25
CA PRO A 20 -52.31 -13.31 -26.44
C PRO A 20 -52.24 -12.94 -24.95
N PRO A 21 -53.21 -13.38 -24.12
CA PRO A 21 -53.13 -13.22 -22.68
C PRO A 21 -52.23 -14.33 -22.13
N GLY A 22 -51.02 -14.00 -21.67
CA GLY A 22 -50.14 -15.03 -21.15
C GLY A 22 -48.76 -14.59 -20.70
N PHE A 23 -48.65 -13.58 -19.84
CA PHE A 23 -47.50 -13.47 -18.94
C PHE A 23 -48.02 -13.19 -17.54
N VAL A 24 -48.46 -14.26 -16.90
CA VAL A 24 -48.72 -14.27 -15.46
C VAL A 24 -47.36 -14.41 -14.80
N ASP A 25 -47.03 -13.39 -14.01
CA ASP A 25 -45.92 -13.37 -13.08
C ASP A 25 -45.80 -14.69 -12.30
N CYS A 26 -44.63 -15.31 -12.39
CA CYS A 26 -44.14 -16.24 -11.36
C CYS A 26 -42.98 -15.56 -10.62
N PRO A 27 -43.25 -14.59 -9.71
CA PRO A 27 -42.19 -13.79 -9.09
C PRO A 27 -41.42 -14.57 -8.00
N GLY A 28 -41.84 -15.80 -7.65
CA GLY A 28 -41.23 -16.58 -6.58
C GLY A 28 -39.98 -17.38 -6.98
N GLY A 29 -40.03 -18.08 -8.12
CA GLY A 29 -38.99 -19.07 -8.48
C GLY A 29 -37.66 -18.45 -8.91
N ASN A 30 -37.71 -17.38 -9.72
CA ASN A 30 -36.52 -16.74 -10.27
C ASN A 30 -35.70 -16.03 -9.19
N ASN A 31 -36.35 -15.51 -8.14
CA ASN A 31 -35.68 -14.80 -7.06
C ASN A 31 -34.75 -15.71 -6.25
N GLN A 32 -35.15 -16.96 -5.96
CA GLN A 32 -34.28 -17.91 -5.25
C GLN A 32 -33.07 -18.28 -6.12
N MET A 33 -33.30 -18.60 -7.40
CA MET A 33 -32.24 -18.92 -8.36
C MET A 33 -31.22 -17.78 -8.49
N LEU A 34 -31.68 -16.52 -8.59
CA LEU A 34 -30.78 -15.37 -8.68
C LEU A 34 -29.93 -15.22 -7.40
N ARG A 35 -30.55 -15.35 -6.22
CA ARG A 35 -29.85 -15.31 -4.93
C ARG A 35 -28.80 -16.42 -4.82
N ASP A 36 -29.15 -17.66 -5.18
CA ASP A 36 -28.24 -18.81 -5.15
C ASP A 36 -27.02 -18.64 -6.09
N ASN A 37 -27.12 -17.72 -7.05
CA ASN A 37 -26.07 -17.41 -8.01
C ASN A 37 -25.40 -16.05 -7.76
N GLY A 38 -25.58 -15.46 -6.58
CA GLY A 38 -24.84 -14.27 -6.14
C GLY A 38 -25.42 -12.93 -6.61
N TRP A 39 -26.64 -12.91 -7.15
CA TRP A 39 -27.32 -11.67 -7.46
C TRP A 39 -27.58 -10.85 -6.19
N LEU A 40 -27.27 -9.56 -6.21
CA LEU A 40 -27.23 -8.64 -5.05
C LEU A 40 -26.21 -8.99 -3.95
N CYS A 41 -25.40 -10.04 -4.12
CA CYS A 41 -24.24 -10.30 -3.29
C CYS A 41 -23.03 -9.52 -3.84
N GLY A 42 -22.12 -9.12 -2.96
CA GLY A 42 -20.87 -8.53 -3.43
C GLY A 42 -19.90 -9.61 -3.90
N PHE A 43 -19.07 -9.27 -4.88
CA PHE A 43 -17.99 -10.10 -5.40
C PHE A 43 -16.66 -9.52 -4.96
N ARG A 44 -15.79 -10.37 -4.41
CA ARG A 44 -14.39 -10.04 -4.20
C ARG A 44 -13.66 -10.17 -5.52
N VAL A 45 -12.94 -9.10 -5.88
CA VAL A 45 -12.19 -8.98 -7.12
C VAL A 45 -10.73 -8.63 -6.85
N ASN A 46 -10.22 -8.94 -5.65
CA ASN A 46 -8.84 -8.62 -5.28
C ASN A 46 -7.82 -9.75 -5.56
N ASP A 47 -8.27 -10.90 -6.06
CA ASP A 47 -7.44 -12.08 -6.35
C ASP A 47 -7.04 -12.17 -7.84
N MET A 48 -6.04 -13.01 -8.15
CA MET A 48 -5.57 -13.31 -9.51
C MET A 48 -6.40 -14.37 -10.21
N ASP A 49 -6.94 -15.34 -9.46
CA ASP A 49 -7.48 -16.58 -10.03
C ASP A 49 -8.93 -16.45 -10.49
N GLU A 50 -9.86 -16.11 -9.60
CA GLU A 50 -11.25 -15.90 -9.98
C GLU A 50 -11.97 -14.92 -9.03
N PRO A 51 -13.00 -14.21 -9.52
CA PRO A 51 -13.87 -13.43 -8.66
C PRO A 51 -14.68 -14.34 -7.75
N GLN A 52 -14.73 -14.01 -6.46
CA GLN A 52 -15.39 -14.83 -5.45
C GLN A 52 -16.66 -14.14 -4.95
N VAL A 53 -17.79 -14.82 -5.10
CA VAL A 53 -19.06 -14.34 -4.54
C VAL A 53 -19.01 -14.34 -3.01
N SER A 54 -19.48 -13.27 -2.38
CA SER A 54 -19.69 -13.22 -0.94
C SER A 54 -20.92 -14.04 -0.56
N ALA A 55 -20.86 -14.70 0.60
CA ALA A 55 -22.02 -15.34 1.22
C ALA A 55 -23.07 -14.34 1.72
N HIS A 56 -22.75 -13.03 1.78
CA HIS A 56 -23.65 -12.00 2.28
C HIS A 56 -24.22 -11.16 1.13
N GLN A 57 -25.53 -10.98 1.16
CA GLN A 57 -26.23 -10.06 0.27
C GLN A 57 -25.89 -8.61 0.68
N VAL A 58 -25.25 -7.84 -0.20
CA VAL A 58 -24.79 -6.47 0.13
C VAL A 58 -25.81 -5.40 -0.26
N ALA A 59 -26.72 -5.72 -1.18
CA ALA A 59 -27.72 -4.80 -1.70
C ALA A 59 -29.14 -5.38 -1.63
N SER A 60 -30.13 -4.51 -1.56
CA SER A 60 -31.55 -4.79 -1.74
C SER A 60 -32.18 -3.78 -2.69
N TYR A 61 -33.33 -4.11 -3.27
CA TYR A 61 -34.07 -3.14 -4.07
C TYR A 61 -34.63 -2.02 -3.19
N VAL A 62 -34.61 -0.80 -3.70
CA VAL A 62 -35.39 0.31 -3.15
C VAL A 62 -36.88 -0.03 -3.26
N GLU A 63 -37.71 0.49 -2.35
CA GLU A 63 -39.14 0.22 -2.35
C GLU A 63 -39.79 0.59 -3.70
N GLY A 64 -40.44 -0.39 -4.34
CA GLY A 64 -41.06 -0.25 -5.65
C GLY A 64 -40.12 -0.47 -6.85
N ALA A 65 -38.82 -0.56 -6.64
CA ALA A 65 -37.87 -0.89 -7.69
C ALA A 65 -37.86 -2.39 -8.00
N THR A 66 -37.72 -2.75 -9.28
CA THR A 66 -37.61 -4.14 -9.73
C THR A 66 -36.55 -4.24 -10.80
N PRO A 67 -35.80 -5.36 -10.87
CA PRO A 67 -34.84 -5.55 -11.94
C PRO A 67 -35.56 -5.74 -13.28
N LEU A 68 -34.96 -5.27 -14.36
CA LEU A 68 -35.36 -5.65 -15.70
C LEU A 68 -34.91 -7.10 -15.94
N VAL A 69 -35.87 -8.01 -16.04
CA VAL A 69 -35.63 -9.42 -16.34
C VAL A 69 -36.10 -9.71 -17.75
N GLN A 70 -35.18 -10.16 -18.59
CA GLN A 70 -35.44 -10.52 -19.98
C GLN A 70 -35.08 -11.98 -20.20
N GLU A 71 -36.04 -12.79 -20.64
CA GLU A 71 -35.72 -14.12 -21.16
C GLU A 71 -35.04 -13.96 -22.52
N VAL A 72 -33.89 -14.60 -22.68
CA VAL A 72 -33.07 -14.55 -23.89
C VAL A 72 -32.83 -15.98 -24.29
N ASN A 73 -33.16 -16.37 -25.52
CA ASN A 73 -32.94 -17.74 -25.99
C ASN A 73 -32.04 -17.71 -27.21
N ASP A 74 -30.76 -17.41 -26.99
CA ASP A 74 -29.79 -17.28 -28.05
C ASP A 74 -28.45 -17.95 -27.71
N ILE A 75 -27.70 -18.22 -28.78
CA ILE A 75 -26.38 -18.82 -28.71
C ILE A 75 -25.41 -17.82 -29.32
N SER A 76 -24.33 -17.52 -28.63
CA SER A 76 -23.27 -16.67 -29.14
C SER A 76 -21.90 -17.28 -28.89
N THR A 77 -20.95 -16.87 -29.71
CA THR A 77 -19.53 -17.13 -29.47
C THR A 77 -18.81 -15.80 -29.55
N GLU A 78 -17.96 -15.54 -28.56
CA GLU A 78 -17.14 -14.33 -28.49
C GLU A 78 -15.68 -14.70 -28.27
N ILE A 79 -14.80 -13.83 -28.76
CA ILE A 79 -13.35 -13.93 -28.61
C ILE A 79 -12.89 -12.61 -28.01
N ILE A 80 -12.25 -12.69 -26.85
CA ILE A 80 -11.84 -11.53 -26.05
C ILE A 80 -10.35 -11.62 -25.83
N THR A 81 -9.64 -10.55 -26.18
CA THR A 81 -8.21 -10.40 -25.90
C THR A 81 -8.03 -9.56 -24.64
N THR A 82 -7.13 -9.99 -23.76
CA THR A 82 -6.77 -9.27 -22.53
C THR A 82 -5.26 -9.15 -22.42
N HIS A 83 -4.78 -8.10 -21.74
CA HIS A 83 -3.35 -7.77 -21.65
C HIS A 83 -2.73 -8.07 -20.28
N SER A 84 -3.46 -8.76 -19.41
CA SER A 84 -2.95 -9.20 -18.11
C SER A 84 -3.55 -10.55 -17.75
N GLN A 85 -2.78 -11.37 -17.04
CA GLN A 85 -3.23 -12.68 -16.61
C GLN A 85 -4.47 -12.60 -15.72
N ARG A 86 -4.54 -11.62 -14.81
CA ARG A 86 -5.73 -11.40 -13.98
C ARG A 86 -6.97 -11.14 -14.84
N ALA A 87 -6.88 -10.23 -15.81
CA ALA A 87 -8.01 -9.94 -16.67
C ALA A 87 -8.43 -11.16 -17.50
N ALA A 88 -7.46 -11.92 -18.01
CA ALA A 88 -7.71 -13.17 -18.73
C ALA A 88 -8.50 -14.17 -17.88
N ASN A 89 -8.08 -14.35 -16.62
CA ASN A 89 -8.72 -15.23 -15.67
C ASN A 89 -10.16 -14.77 -15.36
N TYR A 90 -10.41 -13.48 -15.13
CA TYR A 90 -11.77 -13.02 -14.83
C TYR A 90 -12.69 -13.15 -16.05
N VAL A 91 -12.18 -12.82 -17.25
CA VAL A 91 -12.89 -13.03 -18.51
C VAL A 91 -13.16 -14.53 -18.73
N HIS A 92 -12.22 -15.41 -18.40
CA HIS A 92 -12.44 -16.86 -18.43
C HIS A 92 -13.66 -17.28 -17.60
N HIS A 93 -13.87 -16.63 -16.46
CA HIS A 93 -15.01 -16.84 -15.56
C HIS A 93 -16.26 -16.01 -15.92
N GLY A 94 -16.33 -15.44 -17.12
CA GLY A 94 -17.55 -14.77 -17.63
C GLY A 94 -17.63 -13.27 -17.38
N TRP A 95 -16.59 -12.64 -16.81
CA TRP A 95 -16.61 -11.19 -16.62
C TRP A 95 -16.34 -10.48 -17.94
N SER A 96 -16.95 -9.31 -18.14
CA SER A 96 -16.59 -8.40 -19.22
C SER A 96 -15.29 -7.65 -18.88
N VAL A 97 -14.61 -7.11 -19.90
CA VAL A 97 -13.41 -6.28 -19.69
C VAL A 97 -13.76 -5.04 -18.85
N SER A 98 -14.90 -4.40 -19.11
CA SER A 98 -15.36 -3.24 -18.33
C SER A 98 -15.62 -3.57 -16.86
N ALA A 99 -16.20 -4.74 -16.56
CA ALA A 99 -16.43 -5.17 -15.18
C ALA A 99 -15.11 -5.45 -14.45
N VAL A 100 -14.11 -6.01 -15.15
CA VAL A 100 -12.77 -6.25 -14.60
C VAL A 100 -12.01 -4.96 -14.30
N GLU A 101 -12.19 -3.94 -15.15
CA GLU A 101 -11.59 -2.61 -15.01
C GLU A 101 -12.26 -1.76 -13.93
N THR A 102 -13.46 -2.13 -13.50
CA THR A 102 -14.18 -1.45 -12.40
C THR A 102 -13.55 -1.83 -11.05
N ILE A 103 -12.42 -1.20 -10.75
CA ILE A 103 -11.65 -1.41 -9.52
C ILE A 103 -11.74 -0.16 -8.67
N SER A 104 -12.11 -0.35 -7.40
CA SER A 104 -12.14 0.76 -6.46
C SER A 104 -10.77 1.15 -5.91
N PRO A 105 -10.62 2.40 -5.41
CA PRO A 105 -9.44 2.80 -4.66
C PRO A 105 -9.14 1.90 -3.44
N TRP A 106 -10.16 1.26 -2.88
CA TRP A 106 -10.03 0.33 -1.75
C TRP A 106 -9.66 -1.10 -2.14
N THR A 107 -9.86 -1.47 -3.40
CA THR A 107 -9.56 -2.80 -3.93
C THR A 107 -8.16 -2.82 -4.55
N LEU A 108 -7.76 -1.75 -5.23
CA LEU A 108 -6.46 -1.65 -5.90
C LEU A 108 -5.26 -1.97 -4.98
N PRO A 109 -5.16 -1.44 -3.74
CA PRO A 109 -4.09 -1.80 -2.81
C PRO A 109 -4.00 -3.29 -2.48
N ARG A 110 -5.15 -3.95 -2.37
CA ARG A 110 -5.22 -5.38 -2.05
C ARG A 110 -4.82 -6.21 -3.27
N ILE A 111 -5.20 -5.77 -4.46
CA ILE A 111 -4.73 -6.33 -5.74
C ILE A 111 -3.22 -6.20 -5.81
N ASP A 112 -2.65 -5.01 -5.62
CA ASP A 112 -1.19 -4.80 -5.68
C ASP A 112 -0.42 -5.62 -4.62
N ALA A 113 -1.01 -5.83 -3.44
CA ALA A 113 -0.41 -6.64 -2.38
C ALA A 113 -0.46 -8.15 -2.69
N ALA A 114 -1.52 -8.64 -3.35
CA ALA A 114 -1.69 -10.04 -3.72
C ALA A 114 -0.97 -10.41 -5.03
N ASN A 115 -0.88 -9.47 -5.97
CA ASN A 115 -0.40 -9.68 -7.34
C ASN A 115 1.13 -9.71 -7.45
N ARG A 116 1.77 -10.69 -6.81
CA ARG A 116 3.24 -10.79 -6.83
C ARG A 116 3.82 -11.03 -8.23
N GLN A 117 3.04 -11.53 -9.20
CA GLN A 117 3.46 -11.77 -10.59
C GLN A 117 2.28 -11.73 -11.56
N ASN A 118 1.64 -10.57 -11.76
CA ASN A 118 0.70 -10.41 -12.87
C ASN A 118 1.50 -10.31 -14.17
N ALA A 119 1.73 -11.45 -14.83
CA ALA A 119 2.49 -11.47 -16.07
C ALA A 119 1.86 -10.51 -17.08
N GLU A 120 2.70 -9.71 -17.74
CA GLU A 120 2.30 -8.96 -18.93
C GLU A 120 2.36 -9.89 -20.14
N GLY A 121 1.38 -9.77 -21.03
CA GLY A 121 1.23 -10.64 -22.18
C GLY A 121 -0.14 -10.45 -22.82
N ALA A 122 -0.40 -11.14 -23.93
CA ALA A 122 -1.71 -11.20 -24.53
C ALA A 122 -2.32 -12.58 -24.30
N TRP A 123 -3.54 -12.62 -23.78
CA TRP A 123 -4.34 -13.83 -23.62
C TRP A 123 -5.61 -13.70 -24.43
N ILE A 124 -5.99 -14.80 -25.09
CA ILE A 124 -7.22 -14.90 -25.84
C ILE A 124 -8.16 -15.84 -25.10
N THR A 125 -9.36 -15.35 -24.81
CA THR A 125 -10.46 -16.14 -24.27
C THR A 125 -11.55 -16.27 -25.31
N ARG A 126 -11.86 -17.50 -25.70
CA ARG A 126 -13.05 -17.82 -26.49
C ARG A 126 -14.13 -18.37 -25.58
N ARG A 127 -15.34 -17.81 -25.65
CA ARG A 127 -16.50 -18.29 -24.91
C ARG A 127 -17.63 -18.62 -25.86
N THR A 128 -18.21 -19.80 -25.72
CA THR A 128 -19.50 -20.13 -26.33
C THR A 128 -20.56 -20.13 -25.24
N LEU A 129 -21.61 -19.37 -25.47
CA LEU A 129 -22.65 -19.05 -24.48
C LEU A 129 -24.01 -19.50 -25.03
N ALA A 130 -24.77 -20.22 -24.22
CA ALA A 130 -26.20 -20.43 -24.39
C ALA A 130 -26.92 -19.59 -23.33
N ARG A 131 -27.38 -18.41 -23.71
CA ARG A 131 -28.01 -17.43 -22.80
C ARG A 131 -29.49 -17.78 -22.65
N ARG A 132 -30.00 -17.54 -21.43
CA ARG A 132 -31.36 -17.93 -20.99
C ARG A 132 -32.09 -16.79 -20.31
N LEU A 133 -31.36 -16.07 -19.46
CA LEU A 133 -31.89 -14.93 -18.74
C LEU A 133 -30.87 -13.81 -18.75
N ARG A 134 -31.33 -12.58 -18.95
CA ARG A 134 -30.58 -11.36 -18.69
C ARG A 134 -31.29 -10.60 -17.59
N VAL A 135 -30.54 -10.21 -16.58
CA VAL A 135 -31.03 -9.42 -15.45
C VAL A 135 -30.21 -8.14 -15.38
N GLN A 136 -30.92 -7.01 -15.33
CA GLN A 136 -30.32 -5.68 -15.25
C GLN A 136 -31.01 -4.87 -14.15
N VAL A 137 -30.23 -4.08 -13.42
CA VAL A 137 -30.71 -3.13 -12.44
C VAL A 137 -29.88 -1.85 -12.53
N LEU A 138 -30.52 -0.70 -12.32
CA LEU A 138 -29.82 0.56 -12.20
C LEU A 138 -29.22 0.68 -10.79
N LEU A 139 -28.14 1.44 -10.66
CA LEU A 139 -27.51 1.61 -9.35
C LEU A 139 -28.45 2.33 -8.36
N GLU A 140 -29.22 3.28 -8.86
CA GLU A 140 -30.18 4.09 -8.09
C GLU A 140 -31.37 3.27 -7.55
N ASP A 141 -31.61 2.10 -8.14
CA ASP A 141 -32.65 1.15 -7.73
C ASP A 141 -32.17 0.20 -6.61
N LEU A 142 -30.91 0.33 -6.18
CA LEU A 142 -30.30 -0.48 -5.13
C LEU A 142 -30.05 0.36 -3.87
N ALA A 143 -30.32 -0.23 -2.72
CA ALA A 143 -29.95 0.25 -1.41
C ALA A 143 -29.00 -0.76 -0.73
N PRO A 144 -28.05 -0.31 0.10
CA PRO A 144 -27.19 -1.21 0.86
C PRO A 144 -27.99 -1.88 1.98
N VAL A 145 -27.67 -3.12 2.32
CA VAL A 145 -28.27 -3.75 3.50
C VAL A 145 -27.80 -3.06 4.78
N PRO A 146 -28.65 -2.91 5.82
CA PRO A 146 -28.30 -2.17 7.04
C PRO A 146 -27.03 -2.68 7.72
N GLU A 147 -26.80 -4.00 7.72
CA GLU A 147 -25.65 -4.61 8.36
C GLU A 147 -24.33 -4.24 7.69
N PHE A 148 -24.34 -4.01 6.37
CA PHE A 148 -23.17 -3.52 5.65
C PHE A 148 -22.88 -2.06 6.02
N VAL A 149 -23.92 -1.22 6.08
CA VAL A 149 -23.80 0.18 6.50
C VAL A 149 -23.21 0.27 7.91
N THR A 150 -23.80 -0.46 8.87
CA THR A 150 -23.32 -0.49 10.26
C THR A 150 -21.86 -0.94 10.34
N ALA A 151 -21.45 -1.97 9.58
CA ALA A 151 -20.07 -2.44 9.59
C ALA A 151 -19.06 -1.37 9.10
N ILE A 152 -19.44 -0.58 8.09
CA ILE A 152 -18.61 0.53 7.59
C ILE A 152 -18.58 1.69 8.58
N GLU A 153 -19.71 2.05 9.18
CA GLU A 153 -19.78 3.11 10.19
C GLU A 153 -18.95 2.77 11.42
N GLU A 154 -19.03 1.54 11.92
CA GLU A 154 -18.22 1.03 13.03
C GLU A 154 -16.72 1.05 12.69
N ALA A 155 -16.36 0.70 11.46
CA ALA A 155 -14.97 0.78 10.99
C ALA A 155 -14.48 2.23 10.98
N LEU A 156 -15.28 3.16 10.47
CA LEU A 156 -14.95 4.59 10.42
C LEU A 156 -14.95 5.25 11.80
N ALA A 157 -15.60 4.66 12.80
CA ALA A 157 -15.66 5.17 14.17
C ALA A 157 -14.41 4.82 15.02
N LYS A 158 -13.48 4.00 14.50
CA LYS A 158 -12.22 3.70 15.22
C LYS A 158 -11.35 4.94 15.39
N SER A 159 -10.66 5.03 16.54
CA SER A 159 -9.81 6.18 16.85
C SER A 159 -8.50 6.18 16.09
N ALA A 160 -7.90 5.00 15.85
CA ALA A 160 -6.63 4.90 15.14
C ALA A 160 -6.85 4.75 13.64
N THR A 161 -6.10 5.52 12.82
CA THR A 161 -6.16 5.46 11.35
C THR A 161 -5.96 4.04 10.81
N TYR A 162 -4.97 3.31 11.33
CA TYR A 162 -4.74 1.91 10.94
C TYR A 162 -5.95 1.02 11.21
N GLU A 163 -6.58 1.14 12.38
CA GLU A 163 -7.76 0.35 12.74
C GLU A 163 -8.94 0.67 11.83
N ARG A 164 -9.14 1.95 11.48
CA ARG A 164 -10.14 2.37 10.49
C ARG A 164 -9.92 1.64 9.15
N PHE A 165 -8.69 1.64 8.62
CA PHE A 165 -8.36 0.94 7.38
C PHE A 165 -8.58 -0.58 7.47
N GLN A 166 -8.08 -1.22 8.53
CA GLN A 166 -8.20 -2.67 8.70
C GLN A 166 -9.65 -3.13 8.80
N ASP A 167 -10.49 -2.39 9.53
CA ASP A 167 -11.89 -2.76 9.67
C ASP A 167 -12.69 -2.50 8.38
N VAL A 168 -12.37 -1.45 7.61
CA VAL A 168 -12.92 -1.28 6.25
C VAL A 168 -12.49 -2.44 5.35
N TYR A 169 -11.21 -2.84 5.34
CA TYR A 169 -10.76 -4.00 4.57
C TYR A 169 -11.42 -5.31 5.02
N ARG A 170 -11.67 -5.48 6.31
CA ARG A 170 -12.42 -6.63 6.84
C ARG A 170 -13.86 -6.62 6.35
N ALA A 171 -14.51 -5.46 6.34
CA ALA A 171 -15.86 -5.30 5.81
C ALA A 171 -15.89 -5.67 4.31
N LEU A 172 -14.99 -5.12 3.49
CA LEU A 172 -14.91 -5.46 2.06
C LEU A 172 -14.57 -6.94 1.83
N SER A 173 -13.70 -7.53 2.64
CA SER A 173 -13.42 -8.97 2.57
C SER A 173 -14.63 -9.84 2.94
N ARG A 174 -15.58 -9.31 3.73
CA ARG A 174 -16.80 -10.03 4.12
C ARG A 174 -17.92 -9.82 3.11
N TRP A 175 -18.11 -8.60 2.63
CA TRP A 175 -19.26 -8.22 1.81
C TRP A 175 -18.99 -8.21 0.31
N GLY A 176 -17.72 -8.13 -0.11
CA GLY A 176 -17.30 -8.02 -1.51
C GLY A 176 -16.69 -6.65 -1.82
N ASP A 177 -16.31 -6.47 -3.07
CA ASP A 177 -15.72 -5.24 -3.60
C ASP A 177 -16.66 -4.53 -4.58
N VAL A 178 -17.40 -5.31 -5.37
CA VAL A 178 -18.35 -4.84 -6.37
C VAL A 178 -19.66 -5.63 -6.29
N VAL A 179 -20.77 -5.05 -6.74
CA VAL A 179 -22.08 -5.72 -6.91
C VAL A 179 -22.43 -5.76 -8.40
N PRO A 180 -22.98 -6.87 -8.93
CA PRO A 180 -23.42 -6.92 -10.31
C PRO A 180 -24.62 -6.01 -10.55
N LEU A 181 -24.55 -5.19 -11.59
CA LEU A 181 -25.67 -4.42 -12.11
C LEU A 181 -26.31 -5.10 -13.31
N GLU A 182 -25.54 -5.92 -14.02
CA GLU A 182 -26.00 -6.64 -15.19
C GLU A 182 -25.36 -8.03 -15.28
N MET A 183 -26.20 -9.05 -15.34
CA MET A 183 -25.80 -10.45 -15.33
C MET A 183 -26.61 -11.26 -16.34
N GLU A 184 -25.95 -12.18 -17.03
CA GLU A 184 -26.60 -13.19 -17.86
C GLU A 184 -26.42 -14.58 -17.28
N MET A 185 -27.52 -15.34 -17.32
CA MET A 185 -27.62 -16.69 -16.81
C MET A 185 -27.81 -17.67 -17.95
N GLY A 186 -27.24 -18.87 -17.81
CA GLY A 186 -27.39 -19.96 -18.77
C GLY A 186 -26.29 -21.00 -18.63
N SER A 187 -25.78 -21.48 -19.77
CA SER A 187 -24.63 -22.39 -19.84
C SER A 187 -23.51 -21.81 -20.72
N SER A 188 -22.26 -22.06 -20.35
CA SER A 188 -21.10 -21.60 -21.11
C SER A 188 -19.96 -22.59 -21.14
N LEU A 189 -19.15 -22.50 -22.19
CA LEU A 189 -17.87 -23.16 -22.35
C LEU A 189 -16.82 -22.09 -22.66
N SER A 190 -15.84 -21.94 -21.78
CA SER A 190 -14.74 -20.97 -21.90
C SER A 190 -13.42 -21.70 -22.15
N LEU A 191 -12.63 -21.19 -23.08
CA LEU A 191 -11.26 -21.62 -23.40
C LEU A 191 -10.35 -20.39 -23.34
N THR A 192 -9.31 -20.42 -22.51
CA THR A 192 -8.34 -19.32 -22.40
C THR A 192 -6.92 -19.84 -22.55
N ASP A 193 -6.13 -19.19 -23.39
CA ASP A 193 -4.70 -19.46 -23.56
C ASP A 193 -3.95 -18.16 -23.89
N SER A 194 -2.62 -18.21 -23.86
CA SER A 194 -1.77 -17.15 -24.42
C SER A 194 -2.06 -16.98 -25.92
N GLU A 195 -1.95 -15.77 -26.44
CA GLU A 195 -2.19 -15.46 -27.86
C GLU A 195 -1.33 -16.34 -28.79
N THR A 196 -0.07 -16.57 -28.43
CA THR A 196 0.86 -17.39 -29.22
C THR A 196 0.41 -18.84 -29.35
N ASN A 197 -0.06 -19.46 -28.25
CA ASN A 197 -0.58 -20.81 -28.26
C ASN A 197 -1.96 -20.88 -28.92
N PHE A 198 -2.82 -19.89 -28.65
CA PHE A 198 -4.17 -19.82 -29.19
C PHE A 198 -4.15 -19.78 -30.72
N ASN A 199 -3.23 -19.00 -31.31
CA ASN A 199 -3.04 -18.91 -32.75
C ASN A 199 -2.49 -20.21 -33.39
N GLN A 200 -1.94 -21.13 -32.59
CA GLN A 200 -1.49 -22.45 -33.04
C GLN A 200 -2.59 -23.51 -32.93
N LEU A 201 -3.73 -23.19 -32.32
CA LEU A 201 -4.84 -24.12 -32.21
C LEU A 201 -5.38 -24.45 -33.61
N PRO A 202 -5.65 -25.73 -33.90
CA PRO A 202 -6.22 -26.11 -35.18
C PRO A 202 -7.55 -25.42 -35.39
N THR A 203 -7.83 -25.02 -36.63
CA THR A 203 -9.15 -24.54 -37.05
C THR A 203 -10.14 -25.69 -36.91
N MET A 204 -10.73 -25.85 -35.71
CA MET A 204 -11.72 -26.89 -35.45
C MET A 204 -13.12 -26.38 -35.79
N ASP A 205 -13.91 -27.21 -36.48
CA ASP A 205 -15.30 -26.91 -36.81
C ASP A 205 -16.22 -26.89 -35.56
N SER A 206 -15.78 -27.44 -34.43
CA SER A 206 -16.57 -27.46 -33.19
C SER A 206 -15.71 -27.26 -31.94
N TYR A 207 -15.59 -25.99 -31.52
CA TYR A 207 -15.09 -25.60 -30.20
C TYR A 207 -16.11 -25.87 -29.08
N ASN A 208 -17.22 -26.53 -29.39
CA ASN A 208 -18.29 -26.82 -28.44
C ASN A 208 -18.10 -28.20 -27.77
N ASN A 209 -17.14 -28.99 -28.24
CA ASN A 209 -16.90 -30.34 -27.79
C ASN A 209 -15.80 -30.37 -26.71
N LEU A 210 -16.19 -30.68 -25.47
CA LEU A 210 -15.28 -30.71 -24.32
C LEU A 210 -14.18 -31.79 -24.46
N ASN A 211 -14.48 -32.93 -25.08
CA ASN A 211 -13.51 -34.01 -25.34
C ASN A 211 -12.42 -33.61 -26.34
N LEU A 212 -12.73 -32.69 -27.27
CA LEU A 212 -11.73 -32.13 -28.17
C LEU A 212 -10.91 -31.06 -27.47
N LEU A 213 -11.57 -30.16 -26.73
CA LEU A 213 -10.87 -29.11 -26.00
C LEU A 213 -9.92 -29.68 -24.93
N SER A 214 -10.32 -30.73 -24.20
CA SER A 214 -9.51 -31.34 -23.14
C SER A 214 -8.18 -31.94 -23.64
N LYS A 215 -8.02 -32.14 -24.95
CA LYS A 215 -6.75 -32.55 -25.58
C LYS A 215 -5.75 -31.40 -25.70
N ILE A 216 -6.20 -30.15 -25.61
CA ILE A 216 -5.35 -28.95 -25.61
C ILE A 216 -4.74 -28.80 -24.22
N ARG A 217 -3.45 -29.14 -24.08
CA ARG A 217 -2.78 -29.12 -22.77
C ARG A 217 -2.38 -27.74 -22.27
N THR A 218 -2.32 -26.76 -23.17
CA THR A 218 -1.85 -25.39 -22.85
C THR A 218 -2.97 -24.47 -22.38
N ALA A 219 -4.22 -24.80 -22.72
CA ALA A 219 -5.36 -23.92 -22.48
C ALA A 219 -6.12 -24.32 -21.23
N ASN A 220 -6.59 -23.30 -20.50
CA ASN A 220 -7.54 -23.48 -19.42
C ASN A 220 -8.95 -23.58 -19.99
N ILE A 221 -9.73 -24.54 -19.47
CA ILE A 221 -11.09 -24.82 -19.94
C ILE A 221 -12.02 -24.89 -18.74
N ILE A 222 -13.09 -24.10 -18.78
CA ILE A 222 -14.14 -24.12 -17.78
C ILE A 222 -15.50 -24.24 -18.48
N ARG A 223 -16.37 -25.05 -17.89
CA ARG A 223 -17.79 -25.09 -18.24
C ARG A 223 -18.63 -24.57 -17.08
N LYS A 224 -19.69 -23.85 -17.39
CA LYS A 224 -20.72 -23.43 -16.42
C LYS A 224 -22.08 -23.91 -16.93
N GLY A 225 -22.89 -24.49 -16.04
CA GLY A 225 -24.17 -25.09 -16.38
C GLY A 225 -24.44 -26.33 -15.53
N PRO A 226 -25.16 -27.34 -16.05
CA PRO A 226 -25.48 -28.55 -15.31
C PRO A 226 -24.23 -29.32 -14.87
N ALA A 227 -24.35 -29.97 -13.72
CA ALA A 227 -23.30 -30.85 -13.22
C ALA A 227 -23.14 -32.12 -14.08
N ASN A 228 -24.21 -32.58 -14.74
CA ASN A 228 -24.14 -33.76 -15.61
C ASN A 228 -23.24 -33.50 -16.84
N ASN A 229 -22.62 -34.54 -17.37
CA ASN A 229 -21.76 -34.43 -18.56
C ASN A 229 -22.54 -34.57 -19.88
N ILE A 230 -23.88 -34.58 -19.82
CA ILE A 230 -24.72 -34.89 -20.97
C ILE A 230 -24.58 -33.80 -22.03
N GLY A 231 -24.14 -34.19 -23.22
CA GLY A 231 -23.96 -33.31 -24.40
C GLY A 231 -22.70 -32.45 -24.40
N TRP A 232 -21.93 -32.37 -23.30
CA TRP A 232 -20.68 -31.62 -23.27
C TRP A 232 -19.59 -32.29 -24.12
N ASP A 233 -19.60 -33.62 -24.14
CA ASP A 233 -18.59 -34.48 -24.78
C ASP A 233 -18.72 -34.58 -26.31
N ASP A 234 -19.91 -34.30 -26.86
CA ASP A 234 -20.21 -34.34 -28.29
C ASP A 234 -20.55 -32.94 -28.87
N GLY A 235 -20.72 -31.94 -28.01
CA GLY A 235 -21.06 -30.57 -28.38
C GLY A 235 -22.56 -30.30 -28.49
N THR A 236 -23.42 -31.28 -28.18
CA THR A 236 -24.88 -31.12 -28.20
C THR A 236 -25.43 -30.37 -26.97
N TRP A 237 -24.58 -30.09 -25.96
CA TRP A 237 -24.96 -29.34 -24.75
C TRP A 237 -25.61 -27.99 -25.06
N ILE A 238 -25.25 -27.36 -26.17
CA ILE A 238 -25.82 -26.07 -26.60
C ILE A 238 -27.32 -26.19 -26.86
N TRP A 239 -27.75 -27.26 -27.51
CA TRP A 239 -29.17 -27.52 -27.78
C TRP A 239 -29.90 -27.94 -26.51
N ASN A 240 -29.27 -28.79 -25.70
CA ASN A 240 -29.83 -29.18 -24.40
C ASN A 240 -29.98 -27.98 -23.46
N ALA A 241 -29.08 -26.99 -23.55
CA ALA A 241 -29.16 -25.77 -22.76
C ALA A 241 -30.42 -24.95 -23.06
N ILE A 242 -31.01 -25.09 -24.27
CA ILE A 242 -32.26 -24.43 -24.67
C ILE A 242 -33.50 -25.08 -24.01
N ASP A 243 -33.37 -26.27 -23.44
CA ASP A 243 -34.47 -26.94 -22.73
C ASP A 243 -34.18 -27.10 -21.22
N MET A 244 -33.06 -26.55 -20.74
CA MET A 244 -32.66 -26.70 -19.33
C MET A 244 -33.58 -25.92 -18.38
N PRO A 245 -33.93 -26.52 -17.22
CA PRO A 245 -34.71 -25.85 -16.19
C PRO A 245 -33.90 -24.72 -15.55
N ALA A 246 -34.60 -23.68 -15.09
CA ALA A 246 -33.99 -22.49 -14.49
C ALA A 246 -33.09 -22.82 -13.29
N THR A 247 -33.37 -23.89 -12.55
CA THR A 247 -32.56 -24.35 -11.41
C THR A 247 -31.12 -24.76 -11.79
N GLU A 248 -30.85 -25.03 -13.07
CA GLU A 248 -29.51 -25.39 -13.56
C GLU A 248 -28.76 -24.20 -14.18
N TRP A 249 -29.40 -23.05 -14.32
CA TRP A 249 -28.78 -21.86 -14.92
C TRP A 249 -27.73 -21.27 -13.97
N ARG A 250 -26.59 -20.89 -14.54
CA ARG A 250 -25.45 -20.29 -13.81
C ARG A 250 -25.09 -18.93 -14.40
N PRO A 251 -24.40 -18.05 -13.64
CA PRO A 251 -23.86 -16.80 -14.18
C PRO A 251 -22.79 -17.11 -15.22
N ILE A 252 -23.12 -16.84 -16.48
CA ILE A 252 -22.24 -17.04 -17.62
C ILE A 252 -21.61 -15.73 -18.09
N ARG A 253 -22.26 -14.59 -17.81
CA ARG A 253 -21.72 -13.27 -18.10
C ARG A 253 -22.02 -12.28 -16.99
N ILE A 254 -21.02 -11.51 -16.56
CA ILE A 254 -21.19 -10.31 -15.72
C ILE A 254 -20.69 -9.14 -16.54
N LEU A 255 -21.61 -8.27 -16.95
CA LEU A 255 -21.38 -7.23 -17.94
C LEU A 255 -21.00 -5.90 -17.31
N THR A 256 -21.73 -5.54 -16.27
CA THR A 256 -21.62 -4.27 -15.58
C THR A 256 -21.68 -4.51 -14.09
N VAL A 257 -20.79 -3.85 -13.35
CA VAL A 257 -20.72 -3.91 -11.89
C VAL A 257 -20.58 -2.50 -11.34
N ALA A 258 -20.95 -2.31 -10.08
CA ALA A 258 -20.66 -1.09 -9.33
C ALA A 258 -19.84 -1.42 -8.09
N PRO A 259 -18.88 -0.57 -7.69
CA PRO A 259 -18.24 -0.71 -6.39
C PRO A 259 -19.25 -0.60 -5.24
N ILE A 260 -19.17 -1.48 -4.25
CA ILE A 260 -20.25 -1.57 -3.22
C ILE A 260 -20.39 -0.33 -2.34
N PHE A 261 -19.36 0.51 -2.21
CA PHE A 261 -19.47 1.76 -1.47
C PHE A 261 -20.30 2.82 -2.20
N MET A 262 -20.52 2.69 -3.51
CA MET A 262 -21.45 3.57 -4.24
C MET A 262 -22.91 3.35 -3.83
N LEU A 263 -23.20 2.26 -3.11
CA LEU A 263 -24.50 2.05 -2.48
C LEU A 263 -24.67 2.87 -1.19
N LEU A 264 -23.58 3.28 -0.54
CA LEU A 264 -23.64 3.97 0.75
C LEU A 264 -24.12 5.41 0.56
N ALA A 265 -24.62 6.04 1.63
CA ALA A 265 -24.96 7.45 1.62
C ALA A 265 -23.73 8.34 1.35
N ASP A 266 -23.95 9.51 0.73
CA ASP A 266 -22.90 10.44 0.29
C ASP A 266 -21.95 10.86 1.43
N ASP A 267 -22.45 10.98 2.66
CA ASP A 267 -21.65 11.33 3.83
C ASP A 267 -20.66 10.22 4.20
N ILE A 268 -21.09 8.94 4.14
CA ILE A 268 -20.22 7.79 4.38
C ILE A 268 -19.20 7.65 3.24
N GLN A 269 -19.63 7.85 1.99
CA GLN A 269 -18.73 7.86 0.84
C GLN A 269 -17.65 8.93 0.97
N THR A 270 -18.02 10.14 1.40
CA THR A 270 -17.09 11.25 1.65
C THR A 270 -16.09 10.89 2.74
N ARG A 271 -16.56 10.32 3.87
CA ARG A 271 -15.68 9.87 4.96
C ARG A 271 -14.72 8.76 4.53
N LEU A 272 -15.16 7.85 3.66
CA LEU A 272 -14.28 6.84 3.05
C LEU A 272 -13.25 7.49 2.12
N ALA A 273 -13.65 8.46 1.29
CA ALA A 273 -12.73 9.18 0.42
C ALA A 273 -11.68 9.96 1.24
N ASP A 274 -12.09 10.63 2.31
CA ASP A 274 -11.21 11.35 3.23
C ASP A 274 -10.23 10.40 3.92
N LEU A 275 -10.71 9.27 4.46
CA LEU A 275 -9.85 8.25 5.04
C LEU A 275 -8.85 7.73 4.00
N HIS A 276 -9.28 7.45 2.77
CA HIS A 276 -8.38 7.01 1.70
C HIS A 276 -7.35 8.09 1.33
N ASN A 277 -7.68 9.38 1.42
CA ASN A 277 -6.72 10.47 1.23
C ASN A 277 -5.72 10.56 2.40
N GLU A 278 -6.16 10.27 3.63
CA GLU A 278 -5.29 10.14 4.82
C GLU A 278 -4.35 8.92 4.75
N ARG A 279 -4.55 8.01 3.78
CA ARG A 279 -3.72 6.81 3.60
C ARG A 279 -2.24 7.14 3.45
N LEU A 280 -1.94 8.23 2.75
CA LEU A 280 -0.59 8.64 2.40
C LEU A 280 -0.22 9.99 3.03
N SER A 281 1.01 10.09 3.52
CA SER A 281 1.59 11.34 4.00
C SER A 281 2.99 11.54 3.43
N TYR A 282 3.43 12.79 3.30
CA TYR A 282 4.75 13.15 2.78
C TYR A 282 5.57 13.71 3.93
N VAL A 283 6.72 13.10 4.23
CA VAL A 283 7.64 13.60 5.26
C VAL A 283 9.07 13.68 4.71
N PRO A 284 9.69 14.88 4.71
CA PRO A 284 9.10 16.17 5.10
C PRO A 284 7.90 16.58 4.23
N PRO A 285 7.02 17.50 4.69
CA PRO A 285 5.93 18.02 3.87
C PRO A 285 6.45 18.58 2.54
N LEU A 286 5.64 18.46 1.49
CA LEU A 286 5.99 18.98 0.16
C LEU A 286 6.15 20.49 0.22
N ALA A 287 7.40 20.97 0.10
CA ALA A 287 7.68 22.36 -0.23
C ALA A 287 7.80 22.46 -1.75
N ILE A 288 6.80 23.05 -2.39
CA ILE A 288 6.88 23.39 -3.82
C ILE A 288 7.74 24.65 -3.92
N ASP A 289 9.04 24.47 -4.14
CA ASP A 289 9.92 25.58 -4.42
C ASP A 289 9.50 26.28 -5.72
N PRO A 290 9.76 27.60 -5.85
CA PRO A 290 9.54 28.32 -7.10
C PRO A 290 10.27 27.61 -8.25
N ILE A 291 9.60 27.47 -9.41
CA ILE A 291 10.18 26.87 -10.62
C ILE A 291 11.36 27.73 -11.09
N ASN A 292 12.55 27.47 -10.55
CA ASN A 292 13.80 28.11 -10.96
C ASN A 292 14.81 27.02 -11.34
N TRP A 293 15.15 26.96 -12.63
CA TRP A 293 16.21 26.11 -13.20
C TRP A 293 15.99 24.58 -13.11
N PRO A 294 16.75 23.72 -13.83
CA PRO A 294 16.26 22.40 -14.25
C PRO A 294 16.35 21.37 -13.12
N CYS A 295 15.43 21.48 -12.16
CA CYS A 295 15.13 20.43 -11.20
C CYS A 295 14.15 19.45 -11.86
N THR A 296 14.43 18.16 -11.78
CA THR A 296 13.45 17.12 -12.15
C THR A 296 13.00 16.38 -10.90
N ILE A 297 11.69 16.28 -10.75
CA ILE A 297 11.03 15.57 -9.65
C ILE A 297 10.59 14.20 -10.18
N HIS A 298 10.97 13.15 -9.46
CA HIS A 298 10.52 11.78 -9.68
C HIS A 298 9.52 11.41 -8.58
N TYR A 299 8.32 10.98 -8.97
CA TYR A 299 7.17 10.85 -8.09
C TYR A 299 6.68 9.39 -8.01
N ASP A 300 6.83 8.75 -6.85
CA ASP A 300 6.50 7.33 -6.67
C ASP A 300 5.06 7.05 -6.22
N THR A 301 4.18 8.06 -6.14
CA THR A 301 2.83 7.86 -5.59
C THR A 301 2.01 6.83 -6.36
N ILE A 302 2.22 6.69 -7.68
CA ILE A 302 1.59 5.63 -8.49
C ILE A 302 1.94 4.21 -8.01
N ASN A 303 3.06 4.07 -7.30
CA ASN A 303 3.56 2.80 -6.77
C ASN A 303 3.37 2.70 -5.25
N ALA A 304 2.80 3.70 -4.57
CA ALA A 304 2.66 3.72 -3.12
C ALA A 304 1.72 2.63 -2.57
N SER A 305 0.93 1.98 -3.42
CA SER A 305 0.15 0.79 -3.06
C SER A 305 0.98 -0.50 -3.05
N ARG A 306 2.11 -0.53 -3.73
CA ARG A 306 3.00 -1.70 -3.81
C ARG A 306 3.84 -1.83 -2.54
N THR A 307 4.47 -2.99 -2.37
CA THR A 307 5.38 -3.25 -1.23
C THR A 307 6.82 -3.13 -1.69
N ILE A 308 7.60 -2.26 -1.05
CA ILE A 308 9.03 -2.11 -1.31
C ILE A 308 9.75 -3.43 -0.98
N SER A 309 10.56 -3.92 -1.91
CA SER A 309 11.40 -5.10 -1.72
C SER A 309 12.87 -4.74 -1.55
N LYS A 310 13.32 -3.65 -2.19
CA LYS A 310 14.71 -3.22 -2.21
C LYS A 310 14.82 -1.74 -2.47
N VAL A 311 15.78 -1.10 -1.80
CA VAL A 311 16.24 0.25 -2.13
C VAL A 311 17.64 0.18 -2.74
N GLY A 312 17.82 0.78 -3.92
CA GLY A 312 19.11 0.95 -4.56
C GLY A 312 19.66 2.37 -4.33
N ILE A 313 20.95 2.47 -4.02
CA ILE A 313 21.62 3.74 -3.72
C ILE A 313 22.94 3.78 -4.49
N ARG A 314 23.15 4.82 -5.30
CA ARG A 314 24.47 5.16 -5.84
C ARG A 314 24.99 6.37 -5.10
N CYS A 315 26.17 6.26 -4.49
CA CYS A 315 26.76 7.33 -3.70
C CYS A 315 28.27 7.43 -3.87
N GLY A 316 28.77 8.66 -3.75
CA GLY A 316 30.17 8.99 -3.49
C GLY A 316 30.23 9.95 -2.31
N ASN A 317 30.73 11.17 -2.55
CA ASN A 317 30.63 12.29 -1.60
C ASN A 317 29.22 12.92 -1.54
N TYR A 318 28.36 12.51 -2.48
CA TYR A 318 26.96 12.91 -2.63
C TYR A 318 26.12 11.67 -2.94
N ILE A 319 24.82 11.77 -2.71
CA ILE A 319 23.86 10.81 -3.25
C ILE A 319 23.59 11.15 -4.72
N ILE A 320 23.91 10.19 -5.60
CA ILE A 320 23.86 10.35 -7.05
C ILE A 320 22.52 9.86 -7.58
N SER A 321 22.05 8.71 -7.09
CA SER A 321 20.71 8.23 -7.38
C SER A 321 20.15 7.37 -6.26
N LEU A 322 18.81 7.35 -6.22
CA LEU A 322 17.99 6.48 -5.40
C LEU A 322 17.03 5.72 -6.31
N SER A 323 16.83 4.45 -6.02
CA SER A 323 15.84 3.61 -6.67
C SER A 323 15.06 2.79 -5.65
N VAL A 324 13.79 2.58 -5.92
CA VAL A 324 12.90 1.74 -5.13
C VAL A 324 12.38 0.64 -6.05
N THR A 325 12.71 -0.61 -5.73
CA THR A 325 12.14 -1.79 -6.39
C THR A 325 11.05 -2.36 -5.50
N TYR A 326 9.91 -2.66 -6.09
CA TYR A 326 8.75 -3.27 -5.45
C TYR A 326 8.79 -4.80 -5.58
N LEU A 327 7.93 -5.52 -4.83
CA LEU A 327 7.92 -6.99 -4.83
C LEU A 327 7.57 -7.61 -6.19
N ASP A 328 6.79 -6.91 -7.01
CA ASP A 328 6.41 -7.28 -8.38
C ASP A 328 7.50 -6.99 -9.43
N GLY A 329 8.64 -6.41 -9.01
CA GLY A 329 9.76 -6.08 -9.88
C GLY A 329 9.73 -4.68 -10.49
N VAL A 330 8.62 -3.94 -10.37
CA VAL A 330 8.58 -2.53 -10.80
C VAL A 330 9.63 -1.75 -10.03
N THR A 331 10.36 -0.90 -10.75
CA THR A 331 11.42 -0.07 -10.15
C THR A 331 11.22 1.38 -10.55
N SER A 332 11.16 2.26 -9.55
CA SER A 332 11.30 3.69 -9.77
C SER A 332 12.72 4.14 -9.45
N ARG A 333 13.22 5.12 -10.20
CA ARG A 333 14.58 5.66 -10.05
C ARG A 333 14.59 7.16 -10.30
N GLY A 334 15.35 7.87 -9.47
CA GLY A 334 15.74 9.26 -9.68
C GLY A 334 17.25 9.45 -9.51
N GLY A 335 17.86 10.25 -10.38
CA GLY A 335 19.27 10.64 -10.31
C GLY A 335 20.11 10.14 -11.47
N GLY A 336 21.43 10.10 -11.30
CA GLY A 336 22.39 9.62 -12.31
C GLY A 336 22.72 8.12 -12.20
N ASP A 337 23.28 7.56 -13.28
CA ASP A 337 23.64 6.14 -13.38
C ASP A 337 25.13 5.83 -13.12
N THR A 338 25.91 6.82 -12.68
CA THR A 338 27.34 6.64 -12.38
C THR A 338 27.55 6.03 -11.00
N HIS A 339 28.68 5.34 -10.81
CA HIS A 339 29.08 4.62 -9.58
C HIS A 339 28.40 3.27 -9.35
N ILE A 340 28.96 2.52 -8.40
CA ILE A 340 28.46 1.22 -7.97
C ILE A 340 27.16 1.42 -7.20
N GLU A 341 26.15 0.62 -7.56
CA GLU A 341 24.88 0.58 -6.84
C GLU A 341 25.00 -0.30 -5.60
N HIS A 342 24.76 0.29 -4.44
CA HIS A 342 24.53 -0.41 -3.20
C HIS A 342 23.05 -0.77 -3.08
N THR A 343 22.76 -1.92 -2.49
CA THR A 343 21.38 -2.40 -2.34
C THR A 343 21.05 -2.70 -0.88
N PHE A 344 19.91 -2.20 -0.42
CA PHE A 344 19.31 -2.57 0.85
C PHE A 344 18.05 -3.40 0.61
N ASN A 345 18.17 -4.73 0.73
CA ASN A 345 17.07 -5.66 0.55
C ASN A 345 16.23 -5.75 1.83
N LEU A 346 14.92 -5.83 1.68
CA LEU A 346 13.94 -6.03 2.76
C LEU A 346 13.45 -7.48 2.76
N ALA A 347 13.35 -8.07 3.95
CA ALA A 347 12.71 -9.37 4.11
C ALA A 347 11.18 -9.25 3.99
N ASN A 348 10.49 -10.38 3.80
CA ASN A 348 9.02 -10.40 3.80
C ASN A 348 8.47 -9.90 5.15
N GLY A 349 7.58 -8.90 5.12
CA GLY A 349 7.03 -8.25 6.33
C GLY A 349 7.97 -7.22 6.99
N GLU A 350 9.14 -6.98 6.41
CA GLU A 350 10.03 -5.91 6.83
C GLU A 350 9.74 -4.63 6.04
N HIS A 351 9.52 -3.54 6.77
CA HIS A 351 9.16 -2.25 6.22
C HIS A 351 10.11 -1.17 6.75
N ILE A 352 10.46 -0.20 5.90
CA ILE A 352 11.21 0.98 6.34
C ILE A 352 10.24 1.90 7.10
N VAL A 353 10.61 2.30 8.32
CA VAL A 353 9.80 3.14 9.21
C VAL A 353 10.45 4.48 9.53
N GLU A 354 11.76 4.60 9.31
CA GLU A 354 12.48 5.85 9.50
C GLU A 354 13.58 6.00 8.43
N MET A 355 13.83 7.24 8.03
CA MET A 355 14.91 7.64 7.15
C MET A 355 15.74 8.73 7.81
N LEU A 356 17.05 8.50 7.93
CA LEU A 356 18.02 9.53 8.28
C LEU A 356 18.59 10.10 6.97
N THR A 357 18.52 11.41 6.79
CA THR A 357 19.11 12.12 5.65
C THR A 357 20.01 13.24 6.15
N SER A 358 21.03 13.60 5.37
CA SER A 358 21.90 14.74 5.67
C SER A 358 22.07 15.58 4.42
N THR A 359 21.85 16.88 4.54
CA THR A 359 21.87 17.83 3.43
C THR A 359 22.92 18.91 3.64
N ASP A 360 23.66 19.22 2.60
CA ASP A 360 24.60 20.34 2.57
C ASP A 360 24.27 21.24 1.38
N GLY A 361 23.87 22.48 1.68
CA GLY A 361 23.24 23.36 0.71
C GLY A 361 22.02 22.71 0.08
N GLN A 362 22.07 22.48 -1.23
CA GLN A 362 21.00 21.86 -2.00
C GLN A 362 21.20 20.37 -2.27
N TRP A 363 22.23 19.72 -1.70
CA TRP A 363 22.60 18.34 -2.08
C TRP A 363 22.40 17.36 -0.92
N ILE A 364 21.88 16.17 -1.23
CA ILE A 364 21.85 15.07 -0.27
C ILE A 364 23.24 14.44 -0.19
N ARG A 365 23.80 14.39 1.02
CA ARG A 365 25.17 13.93 1.28
C ARG A 365 25.21 12.52 1.84
N GLY A 366 24.24 12.18 2.68
CA GLY A 366 24.12 10.84 3.21
C GLY A 366 22.69 10.45 3.54
N ILE A 367 22.46 9.13 3.55
CA ILE A 367 21.16 8.53 3.80
C ILE A 367 21.31 7.19 4.53
N GLN A 368 20.38 6.90 5.43
CA GLN A 368 20.24 5.61 6.09
C GLN A 368 18.76 5.29 6.30
N PHE A 369 18.39 4.06 5.99
CA PHE A 369 17.07 3.48 6.22
C PHE A 369 17.04 2.63 7.50
N ILE A 370 15.97 2.74 8.27
CA ILE A 370 15.71 1.96 9.49
C ILE A 370 14.36 1.25 9.34
N THR A 371 14.31 -0.02 9.73
CA THR A 371 13.14 -0.88 9.53
C THR A 371 12.33 -1.14 10.80
N ASN A 372 11.10 -1.60 10.63
CA ASN A 372 10.23 -2.08 11.70
C ASN A 372 10.80 -3.29 12.48
N ASN A 373 11.87 -3.92 12.00
CA ASN A 373 12.60 -4.95 12.75
C ASN A 373 13.77 -4.37 13.57
N GLY A 374 13.98 -3.05 13.54
CA GLY A 374 15.09 -2.37 14.20
C GLY A 374 16.41 -2.51 13.45
N ARG A 375 16.39 -3.04 12.22
CA ARG A 375 17.58 -3.15 11.37
C ARG A 375 17.84 -1.81 10.70
N CYS A 376 19.07 -1.33 10.83
CA CYS A 376 19.56 -0.18 10.10
C CYS A 376 20.36 -0.65 8.89
N SER A 377 20.16 0.00 7.75
CA SER A 377 21.10 -0.07 6.63
C SER A 377 22.45 0.57 6.99
N ALA A 378 23.46 0.41 6.14
CA ALA A 378 24.65 1.25 6.21
C ALA A 378 24.26 2.73 6.02
N ILE A 379 25.08 3.64 6.55
CA ILE A 379 24.99 5.05 6.17
C ILE A 379 25.69 5.16 4.81
N TYR A 380 24.91 5.42 3.76
CA TYR A 380 25.42 5.61 2.41
C TYR A 380 25.80 7.08 2.22
N GLY A 381 26.96 7.33 1.60
CA GLY A 381 27.53 8.67 1.48
C GLY A 381 28.23 9.17 2.74
N TRP A 382 28.47 10.47 2.83
CA TRP A 382 29.13 11.13 3.96
C TRP A 382 28.11 12.00 4.69
N LEU A 383 28.12 12.02 6.02
CA LEU A 383 27.25 12.96 6.73
C LEU A 383 27.94 14.33 6.75
N GLU A 384 27.44 15.22 5.90
CA GLU A 384 27.79 16.63 5.84
C GLU A 384 26.50 17.46 5.94
N GLY A 385 26.58 18.61 6.61
CA GLY A 385 25.41 19.37 7.03
C GLY A 385 24.71 18.82 8.26
N VAL A 386 23.39 19.05 8.35
CA VAL A 386 22.56 18.71 9.51
C VAL A 386 21.78 17.41 9.24
N PRO A 387 21.99 16.35 10.03
CA PRO A 387 21.19 15.14 9.93
C PRO A 387 19.74 15.40 10.33
N THR A 388 18.80 14.88 9.56
CA THR A 388 17.36 14.98 9.78
C THR A 388 16.73 13.58 9.76
N ILE A 389 15.83 13.32 10.70
CA ILE A 389 15.02 12.09 10.71
C ILE A 389 13.68 12.39 10.05
N SER A 390 13.34 11.63 9.01
CA SER A 390 12.04 11.64 8.36
C SER A 390 11.31 10.35 8.69
N ARG A 391 10.10 10.48 9.24
CA ARG A 391 9.19 9.38 9.58
C ARG A 391 7.77 9.92 9.75
N SER A 392 6.78 9.04 9.65
CA SER A 392 5.38 9.37 9.89
C SER A 392 4.83 8.45 10.98
N GLU A 393 4.05 8.98 11.91
CA GLU A 393 3.46 8.19 13.00
C GLU A 393 2.55 7.10 12.44
N GLY A 394 2.78 5.84 12.83
CA GLY A 394 2.06 4.68 12.26
C GLY A 394 2.38 4.38 10.79
N GLY A 395 3.24 5.16 10.15
CA GLY A 395 3.53 5.06 8.72
C GLY A 395 4.69 4.11 8.39
N VAL A 396 4.59 3.45 7.24
CA VAL A 396 5.71 2.76 6.58
C VAL A 396 6.05 3.45 5.27
N LEU A 397 7.33 3.45 4.88
CA LEU A 397 7.74 3.99 3.60
C LEU A 397 7.14 3.14 2.47
N ALA A 398 6.41 3.79 1.59
CA ALA A 398 5.73 3.21 0.43
C ALA A 398 6.33 3.67 -0.90
N GLY A 399 7.09 4.75 -0.90
CA GLY A 399 7.79 5.26 -2.08
C GLY A 399 8.64 6.48 -1.74
N LEU A 400 9.34 7.01 -2.74
CA LEU A 400 10.14 8.23 -2.60
C LEU A 400 9.69 9.32 -3.57
N LEU A 401 9.72 10.56 -3.10
CA LEU A 401 9.79 11.73 -3.94
C LEU A 401 11.27 12.11 -4.06
N ILE A 402 11.82 12.10 -5.27
CA ILE A 402 13.24 12.39 -5.49
C ILE A 402 13.37 13.64 -6.36
N SER A 403 13.99 14.68 -5.83
CA SER A 403 14.37 15.88 -6.58
C SER A 403 15.81 15.76 -7.05
N THR A 404 16.06 16.07 -8.32
CA THR A 404 17.38 15.94 -8.93
C THR A 404 17.73 17.19 -9.73
N LYS A 405 19.02 17.55 -9.74
CA LYS A 405 19.53 18.69 -10.50
C LYS A 405 20.80 18.31 -11.22
N GLN A 406 20.97 18.85 -12.42
CA GLN A 406 22.20 18.72 -13.17
C GLN A 406 23.28 19.61 -12.54
N ASP A 407 24.36 18.99 -12.05
CA ASP A 407 25.63 19.64 -11.74
C ASP A 407 26.53 19.62 -12.99
N ASN A 408 27.68 20.30 -12.93
CA ASN A 408 28.64 20.47 -14.02
C ASN A 408 29.02 19.16 -14.74
N VAL A 409 28.95 18.00 -14.05
CA VAL A 409 29.34 16.69 -14.60
C VAL A 409 28.28 15.61 -14.37
N HIS A 410 27.46 15.70 -13.32
CA HIS A 410 26.55 14.64 -12.91
C HIS A 410 25.16 15.16 -12.55
N ARG A 411 24.13 14.34 -12.74
CA ARG A 411 22.81 14.59 -12.19
C ARG A 411 22.77 14.03 -10.77
N LEU A 412 22.63 14.92 -9.78
CA LEU A 412 22.71 14.58 -8.36
C LEU A 412 21.34 14.73 -7.68
N VAL A 413 21.16 14.03 -6.57
CA VAL A 413 19.94 14.14 -5.75
C VAL A 413 20.04 15.39 -4.88
N THR A 414 19.05 16.28 -5.02
CA THR A 414 18.95 17.52 -4.25
C THR A 414 17.97 17.41 -3.08
N GLY A 415 16.97 16.55 -3.20
CA GLY A 415 15.92 16.39 -2.20
C GLY A 415 15.37 14.97 -2.20
N VAL A 416 14.96 14.51 -1.03
CA VAL A 416 14.23 13.25 -0.88
C VAL A 416 13.15 13.41 0.19
N ASN A 417 11.91 13.09 -0.17
CA ASN A 417 10.80 13.02 0.79
C ASN A 417 10.27 11.59 0.77
N GLY A 418 10.00 11.03 1.96
CA GLY A 418 9.34 9.75 2.07
C GLY A 418 7.84 9.89 1.81
N ILE A 419 7.28 8.96 1.05
CA ILE A 419 5.84 8.75 0.93
C ILE A 419 5.48 7.66 1.92
N TRP A 420 4.71 7.99 2.96
CA TRP A 420 4.42 7.12 4.09
C TRP A 420 2.99 6.64 4.05
N ARG A 421 2.78 5.34 4.25
CA ARG A 421 1.48 4.67 4.19
C ARG A 421 1.06 4.13 5.55
N HIS A 422 -0.22 4.32 5.89
CA HIS A 422 -0.76 4.13 7.26
C HIS A 422 -1.67 2.91 7.43
N ASP A 423 -1.87 2.11 6.38
CA ASP A 423 -2.78 0.96 6.35
C ASP A 423 -2.07 -0.40 6.59
N VAL A 424 -0.74 -0.40 6.81
CA VAL A 424 0.09 -1.62 6.76
C VAL A 424 0.38 -2.21 8.14
N ILE A 425 0.83 -1.39 9.09
CA ILE A 425 1.18 -1.84 10.43
C ILE A 425 0.41 -1.03 11.47
N PRO A 426 0.01 -1.65 12.60
CA PRO A 426 -0.72 -0.93 13.65
C PRO A 426 0.09 0.15 14.31
N LYS A 427 1.40 -0.09 14.44
CA LYS A 427 2.31 0.81 15.13
C LYS A 427 3.73 0.63 14.60
N ALA A 428 4.36 1.73 14.23
CA ALA A 428 5.79 1.74 13.96
C ALA A 428 6.57 1.67 15.28
N PRO A 429 7.57 0.78 15.42
CA PRO A 429 8.42 0.78 16.60
C PRO A 429 9.14 2.12 16.77
N LYS A 430 9.25 2.59 18.02
CA LYS A 430 9.90 3.88 18.37
C LYS A 430 9.28 5.12 17.71
N ASP A 431 8.03 5.03 17.26
CA ASP A 431 7.21 6.17 16.84
C ASP A 431 7.19 7.32 17.86
N LYS A 432 7.19 6.99 19.16
CA LYS A 432 7.20 7.94 20.28
C LYS A 432 8.59 8.44 20.70
N ASP A 433 9.66 8.04 20.02
CA ASP A 433 10.97 8.63 20.30
C ASP A 433 10.96 10.12 19.95
N VAL A 434 11.74 10.95 20.63
CA VAL A 434 11.88 12.38 20.30
C VAL A 434 13.34 12.67 20.06
N TYR A 435 13.65 13.35 18.96
CA TYR A 435 15.02 13.73 18.63
C TYR A 435 15.27 15.17 19.09
N SER A 436 16.44 15.43 19.69
CA SER A 436 16.89 16.79 19.94
C SER A 436 17.25 17.49 18.63
N ASP A 437 17.55 18.79 18.72
CA ASP A 437 18.34 19.45 17.68
C ASP A 437 19.71 18.76 17.50
N TYR A 438 20.33 19.00 16.36
CA TYR A 438 21.71 18.61 16.11
C TYR A 438 22.67 19.66 16.68
N PHE A 439 23.64 19.21 17.49
CA PHE A 439 24.66 20.07 18.10
C PHE A 439 26.05 19.70 17.59
N GLY A 440 26.77 20.66 17.01
CA GLY A 440 28.12 20.44 16.49
C GLY A 440 28.36 21.11 15.14
N GLY A 441 29.47 20.72 14.51
CA GLY A 441 29.90 21.30 13.25
C GLY A 441 28.96 20.96 12.10
N LYS A 442 28.51 21.97 11.37
CA LYS A 442 27.58 21.82 10.23
C LYS A 442 28.34 21.57 8.92
N VAL A 443 29.39 22.34 8.68
CA VAL A 443 30.20 22.32 7.45
C VAL A 443 31.24 21.19 7.41
N GLN A 444 31.63 20.65 8.56
CA GLN A 444 32.61 19.56 8.60
C GLN A 444 31.96 18.25 8.16
N HIS A 445 32.51 17.60 7.14
CA HIS A 445 32.12 16.24 6.77
C HIS A 445 32.67 15.24 7.79
N GLY A 446 31.96 14.13 7.98
CA GLY A 446 32.44 13.08 8.87
C GLY A 446 31.78 11.73 8.59
N LYS A 447 32.36 10.68 9.18
CA LYS A 447 31.73 9.37 9.20
C LYS A 447 30.51 9.45 10.10
N GLY A 448 29.35 9.12 9.55
CA GLY A 448 28.13 9.02 10.32
C GLY A 448 28.15 7.84 11.29
N PHE A 449 27.49 8.01 12.44
CA PHE A 449 27.18 6.92 13.35
C PHE A 449 25.73 7.02 13.82
N ASN A 450 25.13 5.88 14.12
CA ASN A 450 23.78 5.79 14.64
C ASN A 450 23.66 4.56 15.55
N ASP A 451 23.60 4.78 16.86
CA ASP A 451 23.54 3.69 17.83
C ASP A 451 22.19 2.93 17.79
N ARG A 452 21.21 3.44 17.02
CA ARG A 452 19.99 2.72 16.64
C ARG A 452 20.29 1.31 16.10
N ALA A 453 21.39 1.17 15.36
CA ALA A 453 21.82 -0.11 14.78
C ALA A 453 22.21 -1.17 15.83
N ILE A 454 22.55 -0.74 17.04
CA ILE A 454 22.93 -1.61 18.16
C ILE A 454 21.71 -1.91 19.03
N ILE A 455 20.90 -0.90 19.33
CA ILE A 455 19.75 -1.06 20.22
C ILE A 455 18.56 -1.77 19.55
N GLY A 456 18.45 -1.68 18.21
CA GLY A 456 17.27 -2.13 17.47
C GLY A 456 15.98 -1.62 18.10
N ASN A 457 14.90 -2.39 18.09
CA ASN A 457 13.63 -1.99 18.71
C ASN A 457 13.54 -2.22 20.23
N SER A 458 14.66 -2.43 20.92
CA SER A 458 14.61 -2.74 22.34
C SER A 458 14.05 -1.58 23.15
N ASN A 459 13.02 -1.88 23.94
CA ASN A 459 12.52 -0.99 24.99
C ASN A 459 13.23 -1.27 26.33
N SER A 460 13.77 -2.48 26.53
CA SER A 460 14.44 -2.89 27.77
C SER A 460 15.88 -2.41 27.87
N MET A 461 16.57 -2.19 26.75
CA MET A 461 17.95 -1.69 26.76
C MET A 461 18.04 -0.29 27.35
N TYR A 462 19.06 -0.03 28.15
CA TYR A 462 19.31 1.29 28.73
C TYR A 462 20.80 1.60 28.81
N ILE A 463 21.15 2.88 28.83
CA ILE A 463 22.53 3.32 29.05
C ILE A 463 22.90 3.02 30.48
N SER A 464 24.02 2.35 30.69
CA SER A 464 24.56 2.02 32.02
C SER A 464 25.88 2.73 32.31
N SER A 465 26.56 3.20 31.26
CA SER A 465 27.81 3.95 31.40
C SER A 465 28.06 4.79 30.15
N VAL A 466 28.63 5.97 30.34
CA VAL A 466 29.11 6.85 29.27
C VAL A 466 30.61 7.07 29.46
N GLU A 467 31.38 6.84 28.40
CA GLU A 467 32.80 7.14 28.35
C GLU A 467 33.06 8.27 27.34
N VAL A 468 33.79 9.30 27.78
CA VAL A 468 34.13 10.47 26.97
C VAL A 468 35.64 10.68 26.98
N ARG A 469 36.22 10.90 25.81
CA ARG A 469 37.63 11.34 25.70
C ARG A 469 37.68 12.80 25.33
N ALA A 470 38.41 13.60 26.09
CA ALA A 470 38.48 15.04 25.87
C ALA A 470 39.83 15.62 26.27
N GLN A 471 40.37 16.50 25.41
CA GLN A 471 41.56 17.32 25.68
C GLN A 471 41.46 18.61 24.87
N GLY A 472 40.82 19.64 25.44
CA GLY A 472 40.33 20.75 24.63
C GLY A 472 38.96 20.41 24.06
N ASP A 473 38.96 19.73 22.90
CA ASP A 473 37.78 19.20 22.23
C ASP A 473 37.28 17.88 22.83
N ILE A 474 36.03 17.52 22.53
CA ILE A 474 35.54 16.15 22.67
C ILE A 474 36.09 15.31 21.52
N HIS A 475 37.02 14.42 21.81
CA HIS A 475 37.63 13.54 20.81
C HIS A 475 36.74 12.35 20.48
N SER A 476 36.11 11.74 21.49
CA SER A 476 35.21 10.62 21.26
C SER A 476 34.21 10.39 22.37
N ILE A 477 33.16 9.64 22.03
CA ILE A 477 32.14 9.17 22.95
C ILE A 477 31.84 7.68 22.72
N GLU A 478 31.64 6.94 23.81
CA GLU A 478 31.31 5.51 23.82
C GLU A 478 30.22 5.25 24.86
N PHE A 479 29.14 4.55 24.49
CA PHE A 479 28.06 4.19 25.42
C PHE A 479 28.13 2.70 25.74
N THR A 480 27.82 2.33 26.99
CA THR A 480 27.59 0.93 27.36
C THR A 480 26.11 0.72 27.64
N TYR A 481 25.45 -0.06 26.79
CA TYR A 481 24.07 -0.46 26.96
C TYR A 481 23.98 -1.74 27.80
N THR A 482 23.05 -1.76 28.74
CA THR A 482 22.67 -2.96 29.48
C THR A 482 21.29 -3.41 29.03
N ASP A 483 21.12 -4.71 28.80
CA ASP A 483 19.84 -5.37 28.54
C ASP A 483 19.65 -6.54 29.50
N THR A 484 18.43 -6.78 29.94
CA THR A 484 18.09 -7.95 30.77
C THR A 484 17.25 -8.90 29.93
N ARG A 485 17.91 -9.84 29.23
CA ARG A 485 17.22 -10.86 28.42
C ARG A 485 17.18 -12.17 29.17
N ASN A 486 15.99 -12.73 29.38
CA ASN A 486 15.77 -14.01 30.07
C ASN A 486 16.44 -14.08 31.45
N GLY A 487 16.40 -12.97 32.21
CA GLY A 487 17.05 -12.87 33.53
C GLY A 487 18.58 -12.75 33.50
N LYS A 488 19.23 -12.79 32.33
CA LYS A 488 20.66 -12.57 32.18
C LYS A 488 20.94 -11.14 31.75
N VAL A 489 21.79 -10.46 32.53
CA VAL A 489 22.29 -9.12 32.20
C VAL A 489 23.33 -9.24 31.09
N CYS A 490 23.07 -8.59 29.96
CA CYS A 490 23.98 -8.47 28.83
C CYS A 490 24.43 -7.01 28.71
N LYS A 491 25.73 -6.78 28.56
CA LYS A 491 26.29 -5.45 28.31
C LYS A 491 26.89 -5.39 26.92
N VAL A 492 26.52 -4.37 26.16
CA VAL A 492 27.03 -4.10 24.81
C VAL A 492 27.61 -2.70 24.81
N LYS A 493 28.90 -2.59 24.48
CA LYS A 493 29.57 -1.30 24.32
C LYS A 493 29.55 -0.89 22.86
N THR A 494 29.25 0.39 22.60
CA THR A 494 29.28 0.92 21.23
C THR A 494 30.71 0.96 20.68
N PRO A 495 30.87 1.02 19.35
CA PRO A 495 32.10 1.53 18.77
C PRO A 495 32.43 2.93 19.32
N ARG A 496 33.71 3.27 19.28
CA ARG A 496 34.16 4.63 19.57
C ARG A 496 33.75 5.56 18.45
N HIS A 497 32.98 6.59 18.80
CA HIS A 497 32.57 7.64 17.87
C HIS A 497 33.56 8.80 17.97
N GLY A 498 34.66 8.72 17.21
CA GLY A 498 35.72 9.73 17.15
C GLY A 498 37.13 9.15 17.38
N GLY A 499 38.09 10.02 17.68
CA GLY A 499 39.50 9.67 17.82
C GLY A 499 39.88 9.08 19.18
N SER A 500 41.08 8.51 19.29
CA SER A 500 41.60 7.90 20.53
C SER A 500 42.38 8.85 21.45
N HIS A 501 42.43 10.14 21.12
CA HIS A 501 43.26 11.14 21.82
C HIS A 501 42.61 11.61 23.12
N GLY A 502 43.45 12.07 24.05
CA GLY A 502 43.06 12.66 25.31
C GLY A 502 42.75 11.66 26.45
N PRO A 503 42.68 12.16 27.70
CA PRO A 503 42.21 11.40 28.86
C PRO A 503 40.81 10.81 28.63
N CYS A 504 40.57 9.62 29.17
CA CYS A 504 39.26 8.96 29.15
C CYS A 504 38.55 9.18 30.49
N TYR A 505 37.34 9.71 30.44
CA TYR A 505 36.46 9.92 31.57
C TYR A 505 35.28 8.95 31.47
N ARG A 506 34.79 8.49 32.62
CA ARG A 506 33.71 7.50 32.70
C ARG A 506 32.67 7.94 33.71
N PHE A 507 31.41 7.86 33.32
CA PHE A 507 30.25 8.14 34.16
C PHE A 507 29.33 6.92 34.18
N ASP A 508 29.34 6.18 35.28
CA ASP A 508 28.52 4.98 35.47
C ASP A 508 27.17 5.34 36.11
N LEU A 509 26.08 4.86 35.51
CA LEU A 509 24.71 5.10 35.98
C LEU A 509 24.30 4.02 36.99
N GLU A 510 23.63 4.44 38.06
CA GLU A 510 23.08 3.57 39.09
C GLU A 510 21.82 2.84 38.60
N ASN A 511 21.39 1.82 39.35
CA ASN A 511 20.16 1.10 39.01
C ASN A 511 18.94 2.03 39.09
N GLY A 512 18.13 2.07 38.02
CA GLY A 512 17.00 2.99 37.90
C GLY A 512 17.36 4.44 37.52
N GLU A 513 18.66 4.74 37.44
CA GLU A 513 19.13 6.05 36.97
C GLU A 513 19.22 6.08 35.44
N HIS A 514 18.80 7.19 34.86
CA HIS A 514 18.88 7.44 33.44
C HIS A 514 19.15 8.92 33.14
N ILE A 515 19.77 9.18 32.00
CA ILE A 515 20.08 10.52 31.54
C ILE A 515 18.80 11.20 31.05
N VAL A 516 18.52 12.40 31.58
CA VAL A 516 17.35 13.23 31.24
C VAL A 516 17.76 14.61 30.71
N SER A 517 19.04 14.96 30.78
CA SER A 517 19.56 16.17 30.17
C SER A 517 21.00 16.01 29.73
N VAL A 518 21.35 16.71 28.64
CA VAL A 518 22.73 16.86 28.19
C VAL A 518 22.97 18.34 27.92
N THR A 519 23.99 18.90 28.54
CA THR A 519 24.45 20.27 28.28
C THR A 519 25.84 20.24 27.72
N GLY A 520 26.21 21.29 27.00
CA GLY A 520 27.53 21.32 26.39
C GLY A 520 27.78 22.58 25.59
N LYS A 521 28.89 22.56 24.85
CA LYS A 521 29.30 23.61 23.94
C LYS A 521 29.85 23.03 22.65
N TYR A 522 29.68 23.77 21.55
CA TYR A 522 30.20 23.38 20.25
C TYR A 522 30.72 24.58 19.46
N SER A 523 31.59 24.30 18.51
CA SER A 523 32.04 25.24 17.48
C SER A 523 31.49 24.84 16.11
N ASP A 524 31.83 25.60 15.08
CA ASP A 524 31.47 25.27 13.69
C ASP A 524 32.12 23.96 13.19
N HIS A 525 33.07 23.40 13.94
CA HIS A 525 33.81 22.20 13.56
C HIS A 525 33.58 21.01 14.50
N TYR A 526 33.55 21.20 15.82
CA TYR A 526 33.57 20.09 16.79
C TYR A 526 32.72 20.35 18.03
N LEU A 527 32.32 19.28 18.71
CA LEU A 527 31.86 19.35 20.09
C LEU A 527 33.04 19.69 21.01
N ARG A 528 32.86 20.73 21.82
CA ARG A 528 33.88 21.26 22.75
C ARG A 528 33.67 20.77 24.17
N GLN A 529 32.42 20.62 24.57
CA GLN A 529 32.08 20.28 25.95
C GLN A 529 30.82 19.43 26.06
N LEU A 530 30.80 18.52 27.02
CA LEU A 530 29.62 17.70 27.38
C LEU A 530 29.51 17.54 28.91
N CYS A 531 28.26 17.53 29.38
CA CYS A 531 27.87 17.19 30.74
C CYS A 531 26.50 16.50 30.71
N PHE A 532 26.34 15.41 31.46
CA PHE A 532 25.13 14.60 31.51
C PHE A 532 24.43 14.78 32.85
N GLY A 533 23.13 15.10 32.82
CA GLY A 533 22.27 15.16 34.00
C GLY A 533 21.27 14.00 34.04
N THR A 534 21.01 13.47 35.23
CA THR A 534 20.16 12.29 35.43
C THR A 534 18.86 12.61 36.15
N ASN A 535 17.90 11.69 36.08
CA ASN A 535 16.61 11.79 36.77
C ASN A 535 16.73 11.84 38.30
N LEU A 536 17.87 11.43 38.87
CA LEU A 536 18.15 11.48 40.30
C LEU A 536 18.82 12.79 40.73
N GLY A 537 18.96 13.75 39.82
CA GLY A 537 19.60 15.04 40.08
C GLY A 537 21.14 14.98 40.11
N ARG A 538 21.73 13.83 39.76
CA ARG A 538 23.18 13.67 39.65
C ARG A 538 23.65 14.21 38.30
N THR A 539 24.85 14.76 38.27
CA THR A 539 25.52 15.22 37.04
C THR A 539 26.87 14.56 36.90
N SER A 540 27.27 14.25 35.67
CA SER A 540 28.65 13.91 35.38
C SER A 540 29.57 15.11 35.63
N ASP A 541 30.88 14.88 35.62
CA ASP A 541 31.83 15.97 35.43
C ASP A 541 31.60 16.67 34.08
N VAL A 542 32.13 17.89 33.96
CA VAL A 542 32.15 18.62 32.70
C VAL A 542 33.39 18.20 31.91
N TYR A 543 33.18 17.55 30.76
CA TYR A 543 34.24 17.07 29.88
C TYR A 543 34.55 18.10 28.80
N GLY A 544 35.83 18.38 28.51
CA GLY A 544 36.26 19.34 27.48
C GLY A 544 36.34 20.80 27.95
N THR A 545 36.51 21.75 27.02
CA THR A 545 36.72 23.19 27.34
C THR A 545 35.48 24.06 27.21
N GLY A 546 35.47 25.18 27.92
CA GLY A 546 34.32 26.07 28.06
C GLY A 546 34.10 27.10 26.95
N ASP A 547 34.65 26.94 25.74
CA ASP A 547 34.48 27.87 24.61
C ASP A 547 33.46 27.36 23.58
N GLY A 548 32.92 28.28 22.77
CA GLY A 548 31.90 27.99 21.74
C GLY A 548 30.45 28.28 22.15
N GLN A 549 29.52 27.88 21.29
CA GLN A 549 28.07 28.06 21.46
C GLN A 549 27.53 27.02 22.45
N SER A 550 26.88 27.48 23.52
CA SER A 550 26.24 26.61 24.51
C SER A 550 24.95 25.99 23.99
N PHE A 551 24.67 24.77 24.42
CA PHE A 551 23.38 24.12 24.22
C PHE A 551 22.91 23.39 25.48
N SER A 552 21.61 23.11 25.53
CA SER A 552 20.97 22.32 26.57
C SER A 552 19.85 21.49 25.95
N ALA A 553 20.09 20.19 25.80
CA ALA A 553 19.06 19.23 25.39
C ALA A 553 18.44 18.63 26.67
N ARG A 554 17.14 18.87 26.87
CA ARG A 554 16.38 18.25 27.97
C ARG A 554 15.40 17.25 27.39
N ALA A 555 15.25 16.13 28.07
CA ALA A 555 14.21 15.16 27.76
C ALA A 555 12.83 15.85 27.82
N PRO A 556 12.01 15.71 26.76
CA PRO A 556 10.64 16.20 26.81
C PRO A 556 9.78 15.34 27.74
N LEU A 557 8.56 15.81 28.00
CA LEU A 557 7.53 15.02 28.67
C LEU A 557 6.81 14.15 27.63
N GLY A 558 6.63 12.86 27.95
CA GLY A 558 5.78 11.97 27.18
C GLY A 558 4.28 12.26 27.39
N GLU A 559 3.43 11.55 26.66
CA GLU A 559 1.96 11.62 26.80
C GLU A 559 1.48 11.30 28.22
N ASP A 560 2.17 10.40 28.91
CA ASP A 560 1.93 10.02 30.31
C ASP A 560 2.45 11.05 31.32
N ARG A 561 2.95 12.19 30.84
CA ARG A 561 3.61 13.24 31.61
C ARG A 561 4.86 12.77 32.36
N ARG A 562 5.44 11.62 31.98
CA ARG A 562 6.74 11.19 32.49
C ARG A 562 7.86 11.77 31.64
N ILE A 563 8.99 12.06 32.29
CA ILE A 563 10.19 12.54 31.60
C ILE A 563 10.74 11.38 30.77
N LEU A 564 11.01 11.63 29.48
CA LEU A 564 11.67 10.64 28.62
C LEU A 564 13.12 10.42 29.05
N ARG A 565 13.74 9.34 28.60
CA ARG A 565 15.16 9.06 28.88
C ARG A 565 15.98 9.07 27.60
N LEU A 566 17.25 9.43 27.72
CA LEU A 566 18.19 9.26 26.62
C LEU A 566 18.34 7.76 26.32
N GLN A 567 17.98 7.35 25.12
CA GLN A 567 18.07 5.95 24.71
C GLN A 567 19.32 5.68 23.88
N TYR A 568 19.62 6.56 22.93
CA TYR A 568 20.79 6.42 22.05
C TYR A 568 21.18 7.76 21.44
N ILE A 569 22.31 7.77 20.77
CA ILE A 569 22.87 8.93 20.08
C ILE A 569 23.11 8.60 18.61
N LEU A 570 23.06 9.63 17.79
CA LEU A 570 23.49 9.57 16.39
C LEU A 570 24.14 10.88 16.00
N GLY A 571 25.00 10.87 14.99
CA GLY A 571 25.79 12.04 14.64
C GLY A 571 26.90 11.74 13.66
N LYS A 572 27.94 12.56 13.70
CA LYS A 572 29.12 12.40 12.84
C LYS A 572 30.41 12.61 13.62
N CYS A 573 31.43 11.87 13.23
CA CYS A 573 32.75 11.92 13.82
C CYS A 573 33.84 11.65 12.79
N GLU A 574 35.07 12.03 13.14
CA GLU A 574 36.28 11.67 12.40
C GLU A 574 37.43 11.52 13.41
N VAL A 575 38.43 12.42 13.37
CA VAL A 575 39.49 12.50 14.39
C VAL A 575 38.96 13.04 15.74
N GLY A 576 37.82 13.73 15.71
CA GLY A 576 37.08 14.23 16.86
C GLY A 576 35.58 13.99 16.70
N LEU A 577 34.82 14.26 17.75
CA LEU A 577 33.36 14.22 17.69
C LEU A 577 32.86 15.54 17.06
N ILE A 578 32.38 15.46 15.82
CA ILE A 578 31.99 16.65 15.04
C ILE A 578 30.64 17.17 15.54
N GLY A 579 29.68 16.27 15.75
CA GLY A 579 28.40 16.63 16.35
C GLY A 579 27.47 15.45 16.59
N ILE A 580 26.40 15.73 17.33
CA ILE A 580 25.54 14.74 17.95
C ILE A 580 24.08 15.20 17.97
N MET A 581 23.20 14.21 17.95
CA MET A 581 21.77 14.34 18.20
C MET A 581 21.37 13.25 19.19
N PHE A 582 20.46 13.59 20.09
CA PHE A 582 20.01 12.75 21.19
C PHE A 582 18.61 12.20 20.89
N ALA A 583 18.43 10.89 21.04
CA ALA A 583 17.13 10.25 20.88
C ALA A 583 16.55 9.89 22.26
N TRP A 584 15.46 10.53 22.61
CA TRP A 584 14.72 10.36 23.85
C TRP A 584 13.59 9.35 23.66
N THR A 585 13.44 8.37 24.55
CA THR A 585 12.37 7.35 24.45
C THR A 585 11.53 7.34 25.74
N PRO A 586 10.25 6.95 25.68
CA PRO A 586 9.45 6.71 26.88
C PRO A 586 10.15 5.77 27.86
N GLY A 587 10.07 6.09 29.15
CA GLY A 587 10.76 5.35 30.21
C GLY A 587 10.41 3.86 30.24
N LEU A 588 11.24 3.07 30.94
CA LEU A 588 10.88 1.68 31.24
C LEU A 588 9.61 1.67 32.10
N PRO A 589 8.68 0.73 31.87
CA PRO A 589 7.54 0.53 32.76
C PRO A 589 7.97 0.28 34.20
#